data_AF-A0A2T1CTL2-F1
#
_entry.id   AF-A0A2T1CTL2-F1
#
_cell.length_a   1.000
_cell.length_b   1.000
_cell.length_c   1.000
_cell.angle_alpha   90.00
_cell.angle_beta   90.00
_cell.angle_gamma   90.00
#
_symmetry.space_group_name_H-M   'P 1'
#
loop_
_entity.id
_entity.type
_entity.pdbx_description
1 polymer ?
#
loop_
_entity_poly.entity_id
_entity_poly.type
_entity_poly.pdbx_seq_one_letter_code
_entity_poly.pdbx_strand_id
1 'polypeptide(L)' 'RAIQIAETWATILARREIGDPLFEIAEDLEMPYETVKTYSKLAQRSLREAQQDEEGDEVE' A
#
# COMPACT_ATOMS: atom_id res chain seq x y z
N ARG A 1 -7.79 -5.80 -13.31
CA ARG A 1 -8.31 -5.88 -11.92
C ARG A 1 -7.20 -6.00 -10.89
N ALA A 2 -6.37 -7.05 -10.89
CA ALA A 2 -5.25 -7.16 -9.94
C ALA A 2 -4.23 -6.00 -10.07
N ILE A 3 -3.87 -5.65 -11.32
CA ILE A 3 -2.98 -4.53 -11.63
C ILE A 3 -3.49 -3.20 -11.04
N GLN A 4 -4.75 -2.86 -11.27
CA GLN A 4 -5.35 -1.63 -10.73
C GLN A 4 -5.30 -1.55 -9.20
N ILE A 5 -5.48 -2.68 -8.51
CA ILE A 5 -5.37 -2.72 -7.05
C ILE A 5 -3.93 -2.48 -6.63
N ALA A 6 -2.96 -3.12 -7.29
CA ALA A 6 -1.55 -2.90 -7.03
C ALA A 6 -1.11 -1.45 -7.32
N GLU A 7 -1.57 -0.86 -8.41
CA GLU A 7 -1.34 0.55 -8.76
C GLU A 7 -1.94 1.50 -7.70
N THR A 8 -3.16 1.20 -7.23
CA THR A 8 -3.80 1.97 -6.16
C THR A 8 -3.01 1.86 -4.86
N TRP A 9 -2.54 0.66 -4.51
CA TRP A 9 -1.72 0.45 -3.32
C TRP A 9 -0.38 1.17 -3.41
N ALA A 10 0.29 1.10 -4.57
CA ALA A 10 1.53 1.82 -4.83
C ALA A 10 1.35 3.33 -4.73
N THR A 11 0.25 3.86 -5.28
CA THR A 11 -0.09 5.30 -5.20
C THR A 11 -0.29 5.73 -3.75
N ILE A 12 -1.07 4.97 -2.98
CA ILE A 12 -1.31 5.27 -1.56
C ILE A 12 0.02 5.23 -0.78
N LEU A 13 0.87 4.22 -0.99
CA LEU A 13 2.14 4.10 -0.29
C LEU A 13 3.09 5.26 -0.62
N ALA A 14 3.30 5.57 -1.89
CA ALA A 14 4.18 6.66 -2.32
C ALA A 14 3.75 8.01 -1.71
N ARG A 15 2.45 8.27 -1.66
CA ARG A 15 1.91 9.49 -1.03
C ARG A 15 2.09 9.50 0.48
N ARG A 16 1.96 8.33 1.13
CA ARG A 16 2.23 8.20 2.56
C ARG A 16 3.70 8.41 2.91
N GLU A 17 4.63 8.07 2.01
CA GLU A 17 6.07 8.30 2.21
C GLU A 17 6.46 9.77 2.14
N ILE A 18 5.80 10.56 1.29
CA ILE A 18 6.02 12.02 1.21
C ILE A 18 5.29 12.81 2.31
N GLY A 19 4.46 12.15 3.11
CA GLY A 19 3.82 12.72 4.30
C GLY A 19 2.35 13.12 4.13
N ASP A 20 1.72 12.80 3.00
CA ASP A 20 0.32 13.15 2.77
C ASP A 20 -0.61 12.45 3.79
N PRO A 21 -1.60 13.17 4.35
CA PRO A 21 -2.59 12.57 5.21
C PRO A 21 -3.55 11.68 4.41
N LEU A 22 -4.04 10.60 5.03
CA LEU A 22 -4.97 9.66 4.37
C LEU A 22 -6.28 10.28 3.90
N PHE A 23 -6.70 11.41 4.49
CA PHE A 23 -7.94 12.09 4.07
C PHE A 23 -7.75 12.77 2.70
N GLU A 24 -6.64 13.47 2.47
CA GLU A 24 -6.32 14.09 1.16
C GLU A 24 -6.16 13.02 0.08
N ILE A 25 -5.50 11.91 0.41
CA ILE A 25 -5.39 10.76 -0.50
C ILE A 25 -6.77 10.20 -0.85
N ALA A 26 -7.70 10.16 0.10
CA ALA A 26 -9.06 9.67 -0.13
C ALA A 26 -9.89 10.63 -1.01
N GLU A 27 -9.74 11.93 -0.81
CA GLU A 27 -10.38 12.94 -1.65
C GLU A 27 -9.86 12.87 -3.09
N ASP A 28 -8.53 12.83 -3.28
CA ASP A 28 -7.92 12.80 -4.60
C ASP A 28 -8.19 11.51 -5.39
N LEU A 29 -8.29 10.39 -4.68
CA LEU A 29 -8.63 9.11 -5.30
C LEU A 29 -10.15 8.91 -5.44
N GLU A 30 -10.97 9.88 -5.02
CA GLU A 30 -12.43 9.81 -4.98
C GLU A 30 -12.94 8.52 -4.29
N MET A 31 -12.26 8.11 -3.23
CA MET A 31 -12.54 6.88 -2.49
C MET A 31 -12.94 7.17 -1.04
N PRO A 32 -13.75 6.31 -0.42
CA PRO A 32 -14.02 6.42 1.02
C PRO A 32 -12.73 6.31 1.83
N TYR A 33 -12.59 7.17 2.85
CA TYR A 33 -11.44 7.16 3.75
C TYR A 33 -11.13 5.78 4.34
N GLU A 34 -12.16 5.04 4.78
CA GLU A 34 -11.98 3.70 5.34
C GLU A 34 -11.45 2.69 4.32
N THR A 35 -11.77 2.85 3.03
CA THR A 35 -11.21 2.04 1.95
C THR A 35 -9.72 2.33 1.77
N VAL A 36 -9.33 3.61 1.69
CA VAL A 36 -7.92 4.00 1.55
C VAL A 36 -7.10 3.55 2.76
N LYS A 37 -7.63 3.70 3.96
CA LYS A 37 -7.02 3.19 5.20
C LYS A 37 -6.85 1.67 5.19
N THR A 38 -7.83 0.93 4.68
CA THR A 38 -7.72 -0.54 4.53
C THR A 38 -6.67 -0.91 3.50
N TYR A 39 -6.65 -0.24 2.35
CA TYR A 39 -5.66 -0.47 1.30
C TYR A 39 -4.24 -0.14 1.75
N SER A 40 -4.06 0.96 2.49
CA SER A 40 -2.78 1.31 3.10
C SER A 40 -2.27 0.19 4.02
N LYS A 41 -3.11 -0.36 4.89
CA LYS A 41 -2.75 -1.49 5.77
C LYS A 41 -2.40 -2.76 5.01
N LEU A 42 -3.18 -3.11 4.00
CA LEU A 42 -2.95 -4.30 3.18
C LEU A 42 -1.68 -4.20 2.36
N ALA A 43 -1.42 -3.04 1.76
CA ALA A 43 -0.20 -2.76 1.00
C ALA A 43 1.04 -2.87 1.90
N GLN A 44 1.01 -2.24 3.08
CA GLN A 44 2.09 -2.35 4.06
C GLN A 44 2.34 -3.79 4.53
N ARG A 45 1.27 -4.56 4.73
CA ARG A 45 1.39 -5.98 5.11
C ARG A 45 2.04 -6.79 3.99
N SER A 46 1.59 -6.59 2.75
CA SER A 46 2.12 -7.31 1.60
C SER A 46 3.60 -7.01 1.36
N LEU A 47 4.04 -5.76 1.58
CA LEU A 47 5.47 -5.40 1.53
C LEU A 47 6.28 -6.15 2.59
N ARG A 48 5.77 -6.22 3.83
CA ARG A 48 6.47 -6.96 4.90
C ARG A 48 6.53 -8.45 4.61
N GLU A 49 5.46 -9.03 4.09
CA GLU A 49 5.43 -10.45 3.71
C GLU A 49 6.43 -10.71 2.56
N ALA A 50 6.47 -9.85 1.54
CA ALA A 50 7.44 -9.96 0.45
C ALA A 50 8.91 -9.85 0.94
N GLN A 51 9.19 -8.94 1.89
CA GLN A 51 10.53 -8.82 2.49
C GLN A 51 10.93 -10.05 3.29
N GLN A 52 9.97 -10.70 3.98
CA GLN A 52 10.22 -11.93 4.73
C GLN A 52 10.51 -13.13 3.82
N ASP A 53 9.89 -13.16 2.64
CA ASP A 53 10.15 -14.21 1.65
C ASP A 53 11.56 -14.07 1.02
N GLU A 54 12.08 -12.84 0.88
CA GLU A 54 13.44 -12.59 0.36
C GLU A 54 14.55 -12.99 1.36
N GLU A 55 14.37 -12.79 2.66
CA GLU A 55 15.33 -13.19 3.70
C GLU A 55 15.36 -14.71 3.96
N GLY A 56 14.34 -15.45 3.52
CA GLY A 56 14.24 -16.91 3.72
C GLY A 56 15.04 -17.76 2.73
N ASP A 57 15.51 -17.17 1.63
CA ASP A 57 16.17 -17.89 0.51
C ASP A 57 17.72 -17.80 0.57
N GLU A 58 18.30 -17.10 1.56
CA GLU A 58 19.76 -16.91 1.71
C GLU A 58 20.45 -17.99 2.58
N VAL A 59 19.75 -19.02 3.04
CA VAL A 59 20.33 -20.11 3.84
C VAL A 59 20.45 -21.43 3.05
N GLU A 60 21.53 -21.54 2.27
CA GLU A 60 22.06 -22.84 1.80
C GLU A 60 23.26 -23.32 2.65
#